data_AF-A0A517QWA1-F1
#
_entry.id   AF-A0A517QWA1-F1
#
_cell.length_a   1.000
_cell.length_b   1.000
_cell.length_c   1.000
_cell.angle_alpha   90.00
_cell.angle_beta   90.00
_cell.angle_gamma   90.00
#
_symmetry.space_group_name_H-M   'P 1'
#
loop_
_entity.id
_entity.type
_entity.pdbx_description
1 polymer ?
#
loop_
_entity_poly.entity_id
_entity_poly.type
_entity_poly.pdbx_seq_one_letter_code
_entity_poly.pdbx_strand_id
1 'polypeptide(L)'
;MNEQKLTHVDASSGVNMVDVGDKPVTARRAIAEGIVRAAPETLIAFSENRMPKGPVIETARLAGIGAAKKTFDLVPLCHQLPLEDVRIDFRFAADQLFIRAEVSTTAKTGVEMEALTAVSVAGLTIIDMGKAIDREMSLERIRVVEKSGGRSGTHHFASDFEHAEVSDDTGDKSKATEHDSEIQPPIRAAILTVSDRCARGERTDTSGPALGEMVRRELAGEVVWTGCVPDDAAQIERSLIDLCDDEAAVDLILSTGGTGLAPRDVTPEAAAAVIEREHAGLMELARARCASITPKTYLSRGIAGTRKGTLIITLPGSERGATETLGGVIDILPHAIETLRGDVKDG
;
A
#
# COMPACT_ATOMS: atom_id res chain seq x y z
N MET A 1 -11.68 -48.21 21.79
CA MET A 1 -11.01 -46.97 22.25
C MET A 1 -9.53 -47.15 21.97
N ASN A 2 -9.00 -46.50 20.93
CA ASN A 2 -7.56 -46.53 20.64
C ASN A 2 -6.90 -45.44 21.49
N GLU A 3 -6.06 -45.83 22.44
CA GLU A 3 -5.26 -44.91 23.26
C GLU A 3 -4.18 -44.25 22.38
N GLN A 4 -4.49 -43.07 21.81
CA GLN A 4 -3.46 -42.17 21.32
C GLN A 4 -2.79 -41.53 22.53
N LYS A 5 -1.54 -41.95 22.83
CA LYS A 5 -0.67 -41.30 23.81
C LYS A 5 -0.58 -39.79 23.51
N LEU A 6 -1.11 -38.96 24.40
CA LEU A 6 -0.98 -37.51 24.34
C LEU A 6 0.50 -37.14 24.42
N THR A 7 1.02 -36.37 23.46
CA THR A 7 2.45 -36.02 23.40
C THR A 7 2.87 -34.97 24.42
N HIS A 8 1.93 -34.35 25.13
CA HIS A 8 2.17 -33.24 26.06
C HIS A 8 1.93 -33.57 27.55
N VAL A 9 1.68 -34.84 27.87
CA VAL A 9 1.36 -35.26 29.24
C VAL A 9 2.23 -36.46 29.58
N ASP A 10 3.17 -36.28 30.50
CA ASP A 10 3.89 -37.40 31.09
C ASP A 10 3.11 -37.95 32.29
N ALA A 11 3.41 -39.17 32.74
CA ALA A 11 2.68 -39.84 33.83
C ALA A 11 2.79 -39.14 35.21
N SER A 12 3.56 -38.05 35.29
CA SER A 12 3.63 -37.13 36.43
C SER A 12 3.15 -35.75 35.98
N SER A 13 2.25 -35.14 36.75
CA SER A 13 1.38 -34.00 36.40
C SER A 13 2.08 -32.66 36.15
N GLY A 14 3.02 -32.60 35.20
CA GLY A 14 3.71 -31.39 34.76
C GLY A 14 3.50 -31.13 33.27
N VAL A 15 3.22 -29.87 32.92
CA VAL A 15 3.14 -29.42 31.52
C VAL A 15 4.56 -29.17 31.02
N ASN A 16 5.02 -29.95 30.03
CA ASN A 16 6.39 -29.88 29.50
C ASN A 16 6.40 -29.67 27.97
N MET A 17 7.40 -28.95 27.48
CA MET A 17 7.68 -28.84 26.04
C MET A 17 8.25 -30.16 25.52
N VAL A 18 7.81 -30.60 24.35
CA VAL A 18 8.21 -31.89 23.77
C VAL A 18 9.61 -31.81 23.19
N ASP A 19 10.53 -32.66 23.63
CA ASP A 19 11.87 -32.73 23.03
C ASP A 19 11.80 -33.15 21.55
N VAL A 20 12.41 -32.34 20.69
CA VAL A 20 12.52 -32.57 19.25
C VAL A 20 13.96 -32.84 18.79
N GLY A 21 14.91 -33.00 19.72
CA GLY A 21 16.34 -33.17 19.48
C GLY A 21 16.68 -34.22 18.44
N ASP A 22 16.08 -35.41 18.54
CA ASP A 22 16.34 -36.55 17.63
C ASP A 22 15.55 -36.50 16.31
N LYS A 23 14.66 -35.50 16.13
CA LYS A 23 13.91 -35.36 14.89
C LYS A 23 14.80 -34.78 13.80
N PRO A 24 14.73 -35.29 12.55
CA PRO A 24 15.47 -34.69 11.44
C PRO A 24 14.97 -33.28 11.13
N VAL A 25 15.89 -32.44 10.67
CA VAL A 25 15.57 -31.12 10.11
C VAL A 25 15.06 -31.32 8.69
N THR A 26 13.88 -30.78 8.38
CA THR A 26 13.25 -30.87 7.06
C THR A 26 12.57 -29.55 6.72
N ALA A 27 12.41 -29.26 5.42
CA ALA A 27 11.51 -28.20 4.97
C ALA A 27 10.08 -28.51 5.45
N ARG A 28 9.39 -27.47 5.93
CA ARG A 28 8.06 -27.54 6.52
C ARG A 28 7.25 -26.35 6.07
N ARG A 29 5.97 -26.59 5.81
CA ARG A 29 5.02 -25.58 5.39
C ARG A 29 3.68 -25.85 6.06
N ALA A 30 2.99 -24.80 6.47
CA ALA A 30 1.61 -24.87 6.92
C ALA A 30 0.81 -23.73 6.32
N ILE A 31 -0.45 -24.01 6.00
CA ILE A 31 -1.43 -23.03 5.56
C ILE A 31 -2.59 -23.07 6.54
N ALA A 32 -2.95 -21.92 7.08
CA ALA A 32 -4.13 -21.75 7.90
C ALA A 32 -5.09 -20.75 7.24
N GLU A 33 -6.38 -20.92 7.49
CA GLU A 33 -7.44 -20.04 7.02
C GLU A 33 -8.29 -19.58 8.20
N GLY A 34 -8.94 -18.44 8.05
CA GLY A 34 -9.96 -17.91 8.96
C GLY A 34 -10.90 -16.95 8.24
N ILE A 35 -12.04 -16.66 8.84
CA ILE A 35 -13.09 -15.82 8.25
C ILE A 35 -13.45 -14.71 9.23
N VAL A 36 -13.46 -13.47 8.77
CA VAL A 36 -14.11 -12.37 9.47
C VAL A 36 -15.48 -12.15 8.86
N ARG A 37 -16.56 -12.30 9.65
CA ARG A 37 -17.88 -11.86 9.23
C ARG A 37 -18.05 -10.39 9.57
N ALA A 38 -18.63 -9.64 8.65
CA ALA A 38 -18.94 -8.23 8.83
C ALA A 38 -20.11 -7.84 7.92
N ALA A 39 -20.73 -6.70 8.20
CA ALA A 39 -21.75 -6.15 7.31
C ALA A 39 -21.14 -5.85 5.92
N PRO A 40 -21.91 -6.00 4.82
CA PRO A 40 -21.42 -5.72 3.47
C PRO A 40 -20.80 -4.32 3.33
N GLU A 41 -21.41 -3.31 3.96
CA GLU A 41 -20.95 -1.93 3.94
C GLU A 41 -19.59 -1.78 4.63
N THR A 42 -19.35 -2.55 5.70
CA THR A 42 -18.06 -2.62 6.40
C THR A 42 -16.97 -3.21 5.50
N LEU A 43 -17.29 -4.30 4.79
CA LEU A 43 -16.35 -4.95 3.88
C LEU A 43 -16.00 -4.07 2.67
N ILE A 44 -16.98 -3.34 2.13
CA ILE A 44 -16.76 -2.32 1.11
C ILE A 44 -15.85 -1.22 1.65
N ALA A 45 -16.09 -0.74 2.88
CA ALA A 45 -15.23 0.27 3.49
C ALA A 45 -13.79 -0.22 3.71
N PHE A 46 -13.60 -1.51 4.02
CA PHE A 46 -12.28 -2.14 4.09
C PHE A 46 -11.59 -2.21 2.73
N SER A 47 -12.29 -2.65 1.67
CA SER A 47 -11.70 -2.76 0.32
C SER A 47 -11.36 -1.40 -0.28
N GLU A 48 -12.13 -0.36 0.07
CA GLU A 48 -11.93 1.00 -0.43
C GLU A 48 -11.05 1.86 0.49
N ASN A 49 -10.47 1.27 1.55
CA ASN A 49 -9.64 1.97 2.52
C ASN A 49 -10.30 3.20 3.18
N ARG A 50 -11.64 3.22 3.31
CA ARG A 50 -12.41 4.34 3.87
C ARG A 50 -12.55 4.32 5.39
N MET A 51 -11.68 3.59 6.07
CA MET A 51 -11.76 3.41 7.51
C MET A 51 -11.09 4.59 8.25
N PRO A 52 -11.72 5.15 9.30
CA PRO A 52 -11.15 6.27 10.06
C PRO A 52 -9.77 5.97 10.68
N LYS A 53 -9.46 4.68 10.88
CA LYS A 53 -8.21 4.20 11.45
C LYS A 53 -7.12 3.90 10.40
N GLY A 54 -7.38 4.12 9.12
CA GLY A 54 -6.46 3.85 8.03
C GLY A 54 -6.63 2.46 7.38
N PRO A 55 -5.64 2.01 6.59
CA PRO A 55 -5.77 0.85 5.71
C PRO A 55 -5.83 -0.47 6.50
N VAL A 56 -6.99 -1.12 6.49
CA VAL A 56 -7.27 -2.28 7.36
C VAL A 56 -6.52 -3.52 6.90
N ILE A 57 -6.51 -3.80 5.60
CA ILE A 57 -5.94 -5.03 5.04
C ILE A 57 -4.42 -5.04 5.19
N GLU A 58 -3.75 -3.93 4.90
CA GLU A 58 -2.31 -3.74 5.04
C GLU A 58 -1.89 -3.84 6.51
N THR A 59 -2.64 -3.18 7.40
CA THR A 59 -2.38 -3.24 8.84
C THR A 59 -2.54 -4.67 9.37
N ALA A 60 -3.60 -5.37 8.97
CA ALA A 60 -3.84 -6.77 9.35
C ALA A 60 -2.77 -7.72 8.80
N ARG A 61 -2.28 -7.48 7.58
CA ARG A 61 -1.19 -8.23 6.96
C ARG A 61 0.10 -8.11 7.78
N LEU A 62 0.48 -6.88 8.12
CA LEU A 62 1.67 -6.62 8.94
C LEU A 62 1.53 -7.22 10.35
N ALA A 63 0.35 -7.08 10.96
CA ALA A 63 0.07 -7.64 12.27
C ALA A 63 0.19 -9.17 12.27
N GLY A 64 -0.39 -9.85 11.28
CA GLY A 64 -0.29 -11.30 11.14
C GLY A 64 1.15 -11.78 10.89
N ILE A 65 1.92 -11.10 10.03
CA ILE A 65 3.35 -11.41 9.82
C ILE A 65 4.14 -11.24 11.12
N GLY A 66 3.89 -10.14 11.84
CA GLY A 66 4.48 -9.87 13.15
C GLY A 66 4.14 -10.95 14.17
N ALA A 67 2.89 -11.42 14.18
CA ALA A 67 2.40 -12.44 15.10
C ALA A 67 2.99 -13.82 14.85
N ALA A 68 3.11 -14.24 13.58
CA ALA A 68 3.77 -15.50 13.21
C ALA A 68 5.15 -15.61 13.85
N LYS A 69 5.94 -14.52 13.78
CA LYS A 69 7.29 -14.43 14.35
C LYS A 69 7.34 -14.46 15.88
N LYS A 70 6.21 -14.21 16.56
CA LYS A 70 6.07 -14.18 18.03
C LYS A 70 5.26 -15.35 18.58
N THR A 71 5.00 -16.37 17.76
CA THR A 71 4.15 -17.51 18.15
C THR A 71 4.64 -18.21 19.41
N PHE A 72 5.95 -18.40 19.55
CA PHE A 72 6.56 -19.04 20.72
C PHE A 72 6.44 -18.20 22.01
N ASP A 73 6.30 -16.87 21.90
CA ASP A 73 6.03 -16.00 23.06
C ASP A 73 4.56 -16.08 23.51
N LEU A 74 3.65 -16.40 22.59
CA LEU A 74 2.20 -16.40 22.81
C LEU A 74 1.68 -17.80 23.20
N VAL A 75 2.22 -18.85 22.61
CA VAL A 75 1.80 -20.24 22.82
C VAL A 75 2.85 -20.95 23.69
N PRO A 76 2.58 -21.20 24.99
CA PRO A 76 3.62 -21.49 25.99
C PRO A 76 4.57 -22.66 25.73
N LEU A 77 4.16 -23.65 24.93
CA LEU A 77 4.95 -24.85 24.65
C LEU A 77 5.40 -24.95 23.18
N CYS A 78 5.23 -23.89 22.39
CA CYS A 78 5.79 -23.84 21.06
C CYS A 78 7.31 -23.65 21.13
N HIS A 79 8.02 -24.30 20.20
CA HIS A 79 9.45 -24.07 20.04
C HIS A 79 9.65 -22.75 19.30
N GLN A 80 10.78 -22.08 19.54
CA GLN A 80 11.20 -20.98 18.69
C GLN A 80 11.69 -21.54 17.34
N LEU A 81 11.15 -21.00 16.24
CA LEU A 81 11.48 -21.45 14.88
C LEU A 81 12.00 -20.30 14.02
N PRO A 82 13.06 -20.51 13.22
CA PRO A 82 13.53 -19.54 12.24
C PRO A 82 12.64 -19.58 10.99
N LEU A 83 11.64 -18.73 10.92
CA LEU A 83 10.72 -18.68 9.77
C LEU A 83 11.45 -18.17 8.52
N GLU A 84 11.22 -18.84 7.39
CA GLU A 84 11.82 -18.49 6.10
C GLU A 84 10.90 -17.58 5.27
N ASP A 85 9.60 -17.86 5.29
CA ASP A 85 8.58 -17.08 4.59
C ASP A 85 7.27 -17.04 5.40
N VAL A 86 6.57 -15.91 5.33
CA VAL A 86 5.24 -15.70 5.91
C VAL A 86 4.43 -14.87 4.92
N ARG A 87 3.44 -15.48 4.28
CA ARG A 87 2.48 -14.80 3.38
C ARG A 87 1.11 -14.81 4.01
N ILE A 88 0.40 -13.71 3.85
CA ILE A 88 -0.99 -13.57 4.30
C ILE A 88 -1.78 -12.95 3.17
N ASP A 89 -2.81 -13.64 2.71
CA ASP A 89 -3.69 -13.23 1.62
C ASP A 89 -5.11 -13.01 2.15
N PHE A 90 -5.83 -12.12 1.50
CA PHE A 90 -7.20 -11.76 1.85
C PHE A 90 -8.11 -11.89 0.63
N ARG A 91 -9.35 -12.35 0.82
CA ARG A 91 -10.38 -12.38 -0.23
C ARG A 91 -11.70 -11.87 0.33
N PHE A 92 -12.32 -10.94 -0.38
CA PHE A 92 -13.63 -10.40 -0.02
C PHE A 92 -14.75 -11.27 -0.62
N ALA A 93 -15.84 -11.38 0.13
CA ALA A 93 -17.14 -11.89 -0.32
C ALA A 93 -18.24 -10.97 0.25
N ALA A 94 -19.50 -11.24 -0.10
CA ALA A 94 -20.62 -10.34 0.24
C ALA A 94 -20.76 -10.04 1.74
N ASP A 95 -20.58 -11.04 2.61
CA ASP A 95 -20.75 -10.95 4.07
C ASP A 95 -19.51 -11.43 4.85
N GLN A 96 -18.42 -11.71 4.14
CA GLN A 96 -17.24 -12.38 4.69
C GLN A 96 -15.93 -11.83 4.10
N LEU A 97 -14.90 -11.77 4.94
CA LEU A 97 -13.51 -11.56 4.55
C LEU A 97 -12.70 -12.80 4.93
N PHE A 98 -12.18 -13.49 3.93
CA PHE A 98 -11.34 -14.66 4.11
C PHE A 98 -9.89 -14.24 4.32
N ILE A 99 -9.21 -14.89 5.25
CA ILE A 99 -7.79 -14.71 5.58
C ILE A 99 -7.10 -16.04 5.36
N ARG A 100 -6.00 -16.05 4.61
CA ARG A 100 -5.16 -17.23 4.41
C ARG A 100 -3.72 -16.90 4.76
N ALA A 101 -3.13 -17.61 5.71
CA ALA A 101 -1.72 -17.46 6.05
C ALA A 101 -0.93 -18.71 5.66
N GLU A 102 0.16 -18.52 4.96
CA GLU A 102 1.10 -19.56 4.56
C GLU A 102 2.47 -19.28 5.21
N VAL A 103 2.99 -20.25 5.95
CA VAL A 103 4.26 -20.13 6.68
C VAL A 103 5.18 -21.29 6.32
N SER A 104 6.46 -21.01 6.13
CA SER A 104 7.50 -22.02 5.87
C SER A 104 8.74 -21.88 6.75
N THR A 105 9.42 -22.99 6.97
CA THR A 105 10.71 -23.06 7.69
C THR A 105 11.45 -24.37 7.36
N THR A 106 12.75 -24.42 7.63
CA THR A 106 13.53 -25.65 7.69
C THR A 106 13.88 -25.98 9.14
N ALA A 107 13.12 -26.88 9.78
CA ALA A 107 13.23 -27.15 11.22
C ALA A 107 12.88 -28.59 11.64
N LYS A 108 12.98 -28.89 12.94
CA LYS A 108 12.68 -30.20 13.54
C LYS A 108 11.20 -30.42 13.89
N THR A 109 10.40 -29.36 13.88
CA THR A 109 8.96 -29.37 14.17
C THR A 109 8.18 -28.46 13.22
N GLY A 110 6.89 -28.73 13.04
CA GLY A 110 5.97 -28.03 12.14
C GLY A 110 5.72 -26.56 12.51
N VAL A 111 5.09 -25.85 11.58
CA VAL A 111 4.75 -24.41 11.67
C VAL A 111 3.24 -24.16 11.67
N GLU A 112 2.45 -25.16 12.08
CA GLU A 112 0.99 -25.04 12.15
C GLU A 112 0.55 -23.89 13.07
N MET A 113 1.25 -23.74 14.20
CA MET A 113 0.91 -22.72 15.20
C MET A 113 1.23 -21.31 14.71
N GLU A 114 2.30 -21.14 13.92
CA GLU A 114 2.65 -19.87 13.32
C GLU A 114 1.61 -19.42 12.30
N ALA A 115 1.13 -20.34 11.46
CA ALA A 115 0.07 -20.05 10.49
C ALA A 115 -1.24 -19.70 11.19
N LEU A 116 -1.66 -20.48 12.21
CA LEU A 116 -2.87 -20.20 12.99
C LEU A 116 -2.80 -18.87 13.73
N THR A 117 -1.64 -18.56 14.32
CA THR A 117 -1.40 -17.31 15.05
C THR A 117 -1.44 -16.11 14.11
N ALA A 118 -0.87 -16.24 12.91
CA ALA A 118 -0.93 -15.22 11.86
C ALA A 118 -2.38 -14.88 11.46
N VAL A 119 -3.20 -15.89 11.16
CA VAL A 119 -4.62 -15.70 10.85
C VAL A 119 -5.37 -15.07 12.01
N SER A 120 -5.13 -15.57 13.23
CA SER A 120 -5.82 -15.08 14.43
C SER A 120 -5.57 -13.60 14.67
N VAL A 121 -4.31 -13.18 14.63
CA VAL A 121 -3.96 -11.79 14.89
C VAL A 121 -4.34 -10.87 13.71
N ALA A 122 -4.26 -11.34 12.47
CA ALA A 122 -4.78 -10.60 11.32
C ALA A 122 -6.29 -10.34 11.48
N GLY A 123 -7.08 -11.37 11.84
CA GLY A 123 -8.51 -11.24 12.09
C GLY A 123 -8.84 -10.32 13.27
N LEU A 124 -8.12 -10.45 14.40
CA LEU A 124 -8.27 -9.55 15.55
C LEU A 124 -7.93 -8.09 15.19
N THR A 125 -6.95 -7.88 14.31
CA THR A 125 -6.57 -6.55 13.82
C THR A 125 -7.68 -5.96 12.95
N ILE A 126 -8.27 -6.74 12.04
CA ILE A 126 -9.44 -6.32 11.26
C ILE A 126 -10.57 -5.87 12.20
N ILE A 127 -10.86 -6.65 13.24
CA ILE A 127 -11.89 -6.31 14.22
C ILE A 127 -11.53 -5.01 14.96
N ASP A 128 -10.30 -4.82 15.44
CA ASP A 128 -9.94 -3.57 16.12
C ASP A 128 -10.07 -2.34 15.21
N MET A 129 -9.69 -2.49 13.95
CA MET A 129 -9.76 -1.44 12.95
C MET A 129 -11.20 -1.11 12.53
N GLY A 130 -12.09 -2.10 12.50
CA GLY A 130 -13.49 -1.96 12.09
C GLY A 130 -14.51 -1.72 13.20
N LYS A 131 -14.22 -2.05 14.47
CA LYS A 131 -15.23 -2.08 15.56
C LYS A 131 -15.93 -0.74 15.87
N ALA A 132 -15.41 0.37 15.34
CA ALA A 132 -16.04 1.67 15.48
C ALA A 132 -17.32 1.80 14.62
N ILE A 133 -17.34 1.17 13.45
CA ILE A 133 -18.46 1.22 12.50
C ILE A 133 -19.31 -0.06 12.51
N ASP A 134 -18.69 -1.20 12.85
CA ASP A 134 -19.36 -2.50 12.89
C ASP A 134 -18.96 -3.26 14.16
N ARG A 135 -19.91 -3.32 15.10
CA ARG A 135 -19.69 -3.95 16.41
C ARG A 135 -20.05 -5.42 16.44
N GLU A 136 -20.66 -5.94 15.37
CA GLU A 136 -21.15 -7.32 15.30
C GLU A 136 -20.19 -8.26 14.59
N MET A 137 -19.05 -7.74 14.12
CA MET A 137 -18.02 -8.56 13.48
C MET A 137 -17.59 -9.75 14.35
N SER A 138 -17.42 -10.90 13.70
CA SER A 138 -16.95 -12.13 14.33
C SER A 138 -15.73 -12.68 13.60
N LEU A 139 -14.83 -13.32 14.35
CA LEU A 139 -13.71 -14.09 13.79
C LEU A 139 -14.04 -15.58 13.94
N GLU A 140 -14.11 -16.28 12.83
CA GLU A 140 -14.63 -17.64 12.73
C GLU A 140 -13.66 -18.57 11.98
N ARG A 141 -13.87 -19.87 12.18
CA ARG A 141 -13.29 -20.98 11.39
C ARG A 141 -11.77 -20.94 11.21
N ILE A 142 -11.03 -20.47 12.23
CA ILE A 142 -9.56 -20.52 12.21
C ILE A 142 -9.10 -21.98 12.24
N ARG A 143 -8.48 -22.46 11.15
CA ARG A 143 -8.04 -23.85 11.02
C ARG A 143 -6.86 -24.02 10.07
N VAL A 144 -6.08 -25.08 10.26
CA VAL A 144 -5.05 -25.50 9.29
C VAL A 144 -5.75 -26.18 8.12
N VAL A 145 -5.42 -25.76 6.90
CA VAL A 145 -5.96 -26.32 5.65
C VAL A 145 -4.92 -27.09 4.85
N GLU A 146 -3.64 -26.80 5.07
CA GLU A 146 -2.56 -27.63 4.55
C GLU A 146 -1.42 -27.71 5.56
N LYS A 147 -0.78 -28.87 5.65
CA LYS A 147 0.58 -28.96 6.19
C LYS A 147 1.41 -29.92 5.36
N SER A 148 2.69 -29.61 5.20
CA SER A 148 3.65 -30.50 4.54
C SER A 148 5.02 -30.46 5.25
N GLY A 149 5.78 -31.55 5.05
CA GLY A 149 7.07 -31.76 5.71
C GLY A 149 7.00 -32.49 7.05
N GLY A 150 8.12 -33.09 7.46
CA GLY A 150 8.22 -33.91 8.66
C GLY A 150 7.65 -35.34 8.51
N ARG A 151 7.54 -36.06 9.64
CA ARG A 151 7.15 -37.49 9.67
C ARG A 151 5.71 -37.76 9.19
N SER A 152 4.83 -36.77 9.22
CA SER A 152 3.41 -36.94 8.93
C SER A 152 3.06 -36.82 7.45
N GLY A 153 3.97 -36.34 6.60
CA GLY A 153 3.69 -36.10 5.17
C GLY A 153 2.78 -34.89 4.92
N THR A 154 2.28 -34.78 3.69
CA THR A 154 1.37 -33.69 3.29
C THR A 154 -0.08 -34.04 3.63
N HIS A 155 -0.78 -33.13 4.30
CA HIS A 155 -2.20 -33.24 4.59
C HIS A 155 -2.93 -32.01 4.05
N HIS A 156 -4.01 -32.24 3.31
CA HIS A 156 -4.94 -31.21 2.85
C HIS A 156 -6.28 -31.38 3.57
N PHE A 157 -6.89 -30.27 3.97
CA PHE A 157 -8.24 -30.20 4.51
C PHE A 157 -9.10 -29.31 3.59
N ALA A 158 -10.43 -29.33 3.77
CA ALA A 158 -11.32 -28.48 3.00
C ALA A 158 -10.97 -26.99 3.18
N SER A 159 -10.74 -26.29 2.06
CA SER A 159 -10.48 -24.86 2.01
C SER A 159 -11.78 -24.12 1.70
N ASP A 160 -12.10 -23.12 2.51
CA ASP A 160 -13.23 -22.22 2.21
C ASP A 160 -12.74 -21.05 1.33
N PHE A 161 -11.42 -20.83 1.26
CA PHE A 161 -10.77 -19.75 0.51
C PHE A 161 -10.89 -19.90 -1.01
N GLU A 162 -10.86 -21.14 -1.53
CA GLU A 162 -10.95 -21.43 -2.97
C GLU A 162 -12.36 -21.24 -3.56
N HIS A 163 -13.40 -21.23 -2.73
CA HIS A 163 -14.79 -21.02 -3.13
C HIS A 163 -15.27 -19.56 -2.96
N ALA A 164 -14.43 -18.69 -2.39
CA ALA A 164 -14.69 -17.26 -2.38
C ALA A 164 -14.57 -16.73 -3.81
N GLU A 165 -15.60 -16.04 -4.31
CA GLU A 165 -15.55 -15.40 -5.62
C GLU A 165 -14.34 -14.46 -5.67
N VAL A 166 -13.44 -14.71 -6.62
CA VAL A 166 -12.33 -13.82 -6.90
C VAL A 166 -12.95 -12.61 -7.60
N SER A 167 -12.99 -11.47 -6.92
CA SER A 167 -13.06 -10.19 -7.61
C SER A 167 -11.70 -9.94 -8.27
N ASP A 168 -11.44 -10.69 -9.35
CA ASP A 168 -10.38 -10.36 -10.29
C ASP A 168 -10.89 -9.15 -11.06
N ASP A 169 -10.27 -7.99 -10.78
CA ASP A 169 -10.41 -6.80 -11.60
C ASP A 169 -9.83 -7.06 -13.00
N THR A 170 -10.65 -7.62 -13.90
CA THR A 170 -10.47 -7.47 -15.34
C THR A 170 -11.84 -7.43 -16.03
N GLY A 171 -12.30 -6.22 -16.36
CA GLY A 171 -13.13 -6.03 -17.56
C GLY A 171 -14.56 -5.54 -17.36
N ASP A 172 -14.74 -4.30 -17.79
CA ASP A 172 -15.92 -3.73 -18.43
C ASP A 172 -17.10 -3.26 -17.55
N LYS A 173 -17.24 -1.93 -17.55
CA LYS A 173 -18.35 -1.18 -17.00
C LYS A 173 -19.59 -1.41 -17.86
N SER A 174 -20.65 -2.04 -17.34
CA SER A 174 -22.01 -1.64 -17.75
C SER A 174 -23.11 -2.05 -16.76
N LYS A 175 -23.70 -1.00 -16.15
CA LYS A 175 -25.09 -0.84 -15.63
C LYS A 175 -25.59 -1.79 -14.53
N ALA A 176 -26.35 -1.39 -13.53
CA ALA A 176 -26.75 -0.11 -12.93
C ALA A 176 -27.62 -0.51 -11.71
N THR A 177 -27.46 0.15 -10.56
CA THR A 177 -28.61 0.43 -9.69
C THR A 177 -28.34 1.72 -8.92
N GLU A 178 -29.26 2.66 -9.07
CA GLU A 178 -29.20 4.05 -8.66
C GLU A 178 -29.30 4.20 -7.13
N HIS A 179 -28.22 4.68 -6.53
CA HIS A 179 -28.27 5.60 -5.41
C HIS A 179 -27.18 6.65 -5.67
N ASP A 180 -27.58 7.92 -5.74
CA ASP A 180 -26.71 9.08 -5.92
C ASP A 180 -25.55 9.04 -4.91
N SER A 181 -24.41 8.52 -5.35
CA SER A 181 -23.10 8.85 -4.82
C SER A 181 -22.42 9.60 -5.96
N GLU A 182 -22.20 10.89 -5.76
CA GLU A 182 -21.50 11.72 -6.73
C GLU A 182 -20.15 11.06 -7.03
N ILE A 183 -19.99 10.58 -8.27
CA ILE A 183 -18.70 10.08 -8.78
C ILE A 183 -17.75 11.26 -8.65
N GLN A 184 -16.81 11.21 -7.71
CA GLN A 184 -15.85 12.29 -7.57
C GLN A 184 -15.12 12.45 -8.91
N PRO A 185 -15.01 13.69 -9.43
CA PRO A 185 -14.38 13.93 -10.71
C PRO A 185 -12.91 13.48 -10.67
N PRO A 186 -12.38 12.94 -11.78
CA PRO A 186 -10.99 12.47 -11.84
C PRO A 186 -10.03 13.59 -11.48
N ILE A 187 -8.85 13.24 -10.94
CA ILE A 187 -7.78 14.21 -10.67
C ILE A 187 -7.31 14.78 -12.00
N ARG A 188 -7.46 16.09 -12.18
CA ARG A 188 -6.97 16.82 -13.35
C ARG A 188 -5.53 17.22 -13.11
N ALA A 189 -4.61 16.70 -13.91
CA ALA A 189 -3.19 16.99 -13.82
C ALA A 189 -2.67 17.77 -15.04
N ALA A 190 -1.76 18.70 -14.79
CA ALA A 190 -0.94 19.34 -15.80
C ALA A 190 0.53 18.92 -15.63
N ILE A 191 1.22 18.73 -16.75
CA ILE A 191 2.64 18.36 -16.77
C ILE A 191 3.45 19.44 -17.48
N LEU A 192 4.37 20.06 -16.75
CA LEU A 192 5.24 21.13 -17.24
C LEU A 192 6.69 20.66 -17.36
N THR A 193 7.18 20.51 -18.58
CA THR A 193 8.58 20.16 -18.81
C THR A 193 9.43 21.42 -18.91
N VAL A 194 10.37 21.59 -17.98
CA VAL A 194 11.32 22.70 -17.96
C VAL A 194 12.63 22.22 -18.60
N SER A 195 12.88 22.66 -19.83
CA SER A 195 14.12 22.36 -20.53
C SER A 195 14.35 23.26 -21.74
N ASP A 196 15.46 23.98 -21.73
CA ASP A 196 16.00 24.74 -22.87
C ASP A 196 16.03 23.92 -24.18
N ARG A 197 16.46 22.65 -24.11
CA ARG A 197 16.58 21.78 -25.29
C ARG A 197 15.23 21.28 -25.79
N CYS A 198 14.31 20.94 -24.88
CA CYS A 198 12.99 20.48 -25.28
C CYS A 198 12.16 21.64 -25.85
N ALA A 199 12.27 22.84 -25.25
CA ALA A 199 11.62 24.06 -25.74
C ALA A 199 12.09 24.47 -27.14
N ARG A 200 13.36 24.19 -27.50
CA ARG A 200 13.90 24.40 -28.85
C ARG A 200 13.66 23.23 -29.81
N GLY A 201 13.05 22.13 -29.36
CA GLY A 201 12.84 20.92 -30.17
C GLY A 201 14.11 20.09 -30.44
N GLU A 202 15.21 20.37 -29.73
CA GLU A 202 16.50 19.67 -29.87
C GLU A 202 16.53 18.33 -29.12
N ARG A 203 15.59 18.13 -28.18
CA ARG A 203 15.48 16.91 -27.38
C ARG A 203 14.01 16.56 -27.19
N THR A 204 13.68 15.29 -27.34
CA THR A 204 12.36 14.76 -26.98
C THR A 204 12.25 14.65 -25.46
N ASP A 205 11.14 15.17 -24.92
CA ASP A 205 10.78 14.96 -23.53
C ASP A 205 10.32 13.52 -23.31
N THR A 206 10.98 12.82 -22.39
CA THR A 206 10.60 11.48 -21.96
C THR A 206 10.04 11.44 -20.54
N SER A 207 10.34 12.46 -19.74
CA SER A 207 9.87 12.57 -18.35
C SER A 207 8.38 12.92 -18.30
N GLY A 208 7.93 13.87 -19.12
CA GLY A 208 6.53 14.29 -19.15
C GLY A 208 5.56 13.14 -19.47
N PRO A 209 5.77 12.37 -20.56
CA PRO A 209 4.96 11.20 -20.87
C PRO A 209 4.93 10.15 -19.75
N ALA A 210 6.08 9.87 -19.13
CA ALA A 210 6.18 8.89 -18.04
C ALA A 210 5.42 9.33 -16.78
N LEU A 211 5.50 10.61 -16.41
CA LEU A 211 4.69 11.18 -15.33
C LEU A 211 3.19 11.09 -15.66
N GLY A 212 2.82 11.32 -16.91
CA GLY A 212 1.43 11.21 -17.34
C GLY A 212 0.89 9.79 -17.29
N GLU A 213 1.72 8.78 -17.52
CA GLU A 213 1.35 7.38 -17.30
C GLU A 213 1.11 7.10 -15.82
N MET A 214 2.00 7.58 -14.93
CA MET A 214 1.82 7.43 -13.48
C MET A 214 0.55 8.10 -12.97
N VAL A 215 0.22 9.30 -13.45
CA VAL A 215 -1.05 9.97 -13.10
C VAL A 215 -2.26 9.11 -13.48
N ARG A 216 -2.29 8.58 -14.71
CA ARG A 216 -3.42 7.77 -15.17
C ARG A 216 -3.54 6.45 -14.41
N ARG A 217 -2.41 5.79 -14.14
CA ARG A 217 -2.37 4.47 -13.54
C ARG A 217 -2.56 4.48 -12.02
N GLU A 218 -1.89 5.39 -11.33
CA GLU A 218 -1.78 5.36 -9.87
C GLU A 218 -2.74 6.35 -9.19
N LEU A 219 -3.17 7.41 -9.88
CA LEU A 219 -4.06 8.43 -9.32
C LEU A 219 -5.47 8.40 -9.91
N ALA A 220 -5.76 7.47 -10.84
CA ALA A 220 -6.97 7.46 -11.67
C ALA A 220 -7.25 8.86 -12.28
N GLY A 221 -6.19 9.62 -12.55
CA GLY A 221 -6.27 11.01 -13.00
C GLY A 221 -6.25 11.15 -14.51
N GLU A 222 -6.67 12.32 -14.98
CA GLU A 222 -6.55 12.73 -16.37
C GLU A 222 -5.46 13.79 -16.52
N VAL A 223 -4.57 13.59 -17.51
CA VAL A 223 -3.63 14.64 -17.91
C VAL A 223 -4.33 15.54 -18.92
N VAL A 224 -4.79 16.70 -18.46
CA VAL A 224 -5.56 17.66 -19.27
C VAL A 224 -4.67 18.68 -19.97
N TRP A 225 -3.42 18.79 -19.54
CA TRP A 225 -2.46 19.70 -20.14
C TRP A 225 -1.02 19.15 -20.07
N THR A 226 -0.28 19.33 -21.16
CA THR A 226 1.16 19.11 -21.20
C THR A 226 1.82 20.25 -21.96
N GLY A 227 2.95 20.75 -21.47
CA GLY A 227 3.68 21.80 -22.16
C GLY A 227 5.15 21.82 -21.79
N CYS A 228 5.91 22.63 -22.52
CA CYS A 228 7.34 22.78 -22.30
C CYS A 228 7.76 24.24 -22.33
N VAL A 229 8.60 24.63 -21.38
CA VAL A 229 9.18 25.98 -21.25
C VAL A 229 10.70 25.89 -21.11
N PRO A 230 11.46 26.92 -21.52
CA PRO A 230 12.90 26.98 -21.27
C PRO A 230 13.21 27.13 -19.77
N ASP A 231 14.49 26.97 -19.41
CA ASP A 231 15.00 27.16 -18.05
C ASP A 231 15.08 28.67 -17.72
N ASP A 232 13.90 29.29 -17.60
CA ASP A 232 13.67 30.72 -17.42
C ASP A 232 12.57 30.95 -16.37
N ALA A 233 12.93 31.61 -15.26
CA ALA A 233 12.06 31.74 -14.09
C ALA A 233 10.72 32.42 -14.43
N ALA A 234 10.74 33.51 -15.21
CA ALA A 234 9.53 34.24 -15.57
C ALA A 234 8.55 33.41 -16.41
N GLN A 235 9.06 32.57 -17.31
CA GLN A 235 8.21 31.66 -18.10
C GLN A 235 7.65 30.52 -17.27
N ILE A 236 8.45 29.95 -16.35
CA ILE A 236 7.98 28.90 -15.44
C ILE A 236 6.90 29.46 -14.51
N GLU A 237 7.15 30.60 -13.85
CA GLU A 237 6.19 31.29 -12.99
C GLU A 237 4.88 31.56 -13.72
N ARG A 238 4.96 32.13 -14.93
CA ARG A 238 3.78 32.42 -15.74
C ARG A 238 3.00 31.15 -16.07
N SER A 239 3.67 30.07 -16.50
CA SER A 239 2.97 28.80 -16.79
C SER A 239 2.31 28.21 -15.55
N LEU A 240 2.96 28.25 -14.38
CA LEU A 240 2.36 27.77 -13.14
C LEU A 240 1.14 28.62 -12.73
N ILE A 241 1.25 29.95 -12.83
CA ILE A 241 0.13 30.87 -12.56
C ILE A 241 -1.03 30.60 -13.51
N ASP A 242 -0.77 30.56 -14.83
CA ASP A 242 -1.80 30.36 -15.85
C ASP A 242 -2.54 29.02 -15.60
N LEU A 243 -1.83 27.94 -15.24
CA LEU A 243 -2.43 26.63 -14.94
C LEU A 243 -3.25 26.60 -13.64
N CYS A 244 -2.89 27.41 -12.63
CA CYS A 244 -3.62 27.51 -11.37
C CYS A 244 -4.79 28.51 -11.41
N ASP A 245 -4.72 29.50 -12.30
CA ASP A 245 -5.61 30.66 -12.31
C ASP A 245 -6.67 30.59 -13.43
N ASP A 246 -6.58 29.63 -14.35
CA ASP A 246 -7.59 29.33 -15.38
C ASP A 246 -8.92 28.88 -14.75
N GLU A 247 -10.06 29.20 -15.37
CA GLU A 247 -11.37 28.66 -14.98
C GLU A 247 -11.44 27.12 -15.09
N ALA A 248 -10.57 26.53 -15.91
CA ALA A 248 -10.36 25.10 -16.04
C ALA A 248 -9.19 24.56 -15.18
N ALA A 249 -8.85 25.24 -14.07
CA ALA A 249 -7.73 24.93 -13.19
C ALA A 249 -7.59 23.44 -12.89
N VAL A 250 -6.33 23.01 -12.77
CA VAL A 250 -5.96 21.64 -12.46
C VAL A 250 -5.82 21.42 -10.97
N ASP A 251 -6.02 20.19 -10.52
CA ASP A 251 -5.81 19.79 -9.13
C ASP A 251 -4.31 19.60 -8.81
N LEU A 252 -3.54 19.16 -9.81
CA LEU A 252 -2.14 18.77 -9.68
C LEU A 252 -1.30 19.34 -10.83
N ILE A 253 -0.21 20.02 -10.51
CA ILE A 253 0.85 20.37 -11.45
C ILE A 253 2.11 19.59 -11.10
N LEU A 254 2.60 18.82 -12.07
CA LEU A 254 3.90 18.16 -12.01
C LEU A 254 4.85 18.86 -12.96
N SER A 255 5.87 19.53 -12.43
CA SER A 255 6.96 20.02 -13.28
C SER A 255 8.14 19.06 -13.26
N THR A 256 8.85 18.95 -14.38
CA THR A 256 10.05 18.12 -14.51
C THR A 256 11.18 18.92 -15.14
N GLY A 257 12.33 18.96 -14.48
CA GLY A 257 13.52 19.69 -14.93
C GLY A 257 13.83 20.93 -14.11
N GLY A 258 15.06 21.43 -14.23
CA GLY A 258 15.50 22.65 -13.57
C GLY A 258 15.57 22.61 -12.03
N THR A 259 15.63 21.43 -11.40
CA THR A 259 15.66 21.26 -9.93
C THR A 259 17.02 20.86 -9.35
N GLY A 260 18.07 20.84 -10.16
CA GLY A 260 19.43 20.51 -9.73
C GLY A 260 20.18 21.69 -9.09
N LEU A 261 21.52 21.60 -9.10
CA LEU A 261 22.43 22.61 -8.53
C LEU A 261 23.06 23.52 -9.59
N ALA A 262 22.74 23.34 -10.87
CA ALA A 262 23.33 24.15 -11.93
C ALA A 262 22.75 25.57 -11.92
N PRO A 263 23.48 26.59 -12.42
CA PRO A 263 22.98 27.98 -12.44
C PRO A 263 21.68 28.19 -13.23
N ARG A 264 21.35 27.27 -14.14
CA ARG A 264 20.10 27.29 -14.92
C ARG A 264 18.97 26.50 -14.26
N ASP A 265 19.26 25.71 -13.23
CA ASP A 265 18.23 25.02 -12.48
C ASP A 265 17.49 26.04 -11.62
N VAL A 266 16.38 26.60 -12.13
CA VAL A 266 15.61 27.69 -11.49
C VAL A 266 14.15 27.32 -11.19
N THR A 267 13.75 26.07 -11.45
CA THR A 267 12.36 25.62 -11.25
C THR A 267 11.91 25.73 -9.78
N PRO A 268 12.71 25.38 -8.76
CA PRO A 268 12.32 25.56 -7.37
C PRO A 268 12.06 27.02 -7.00
N GLU A 269 12.93 27.93 -7.44
CA GLU A 269 12.77 29.37 -7.20
C GLU A 269 11.50 29.92 -7.85
N ALA A 270 11.26 29.56 -9.11
CA ALA A 270 10.05 29.96 -9.83
C ALA A 270 8.78 29.39 -9.18
N ALA A 271 8.80 28.13 -8.75
CA ALA A 271 7.68 27.52 -8.04
C ALA A 271 7.45 28.17 -6.66
N ALA A 272 8.51 28.48 -5.92
CA ALA A 272 8.41 29.13 -4.60
C ALA A 272 7.80 30.54 -4.70
N ALA A 273 8.05 31.25 -5.80
CA ALA A 273 7.48 32.58 -6.05
C ALA A 273 5.94 32.55 -6.25
N VAL A 274 5.37 31.41 -6.66
CA VAL A 274 3.93 31.27 -6.95
C VAL A 274 3.16 30.48 -5.89
N ILE A 275 3.85 29.63 -5.11
CA ILE A 275 3.28 28.84 -4.02
C ILE A 275 2.86 29.76 -2.87
N GLU A 276 1.61 29.62 -2.43
CA GLU A 276 1.03 30.39 -1.31
C GLU A 276 1.25 29.68 0.03
N ARG A 277 1.31 28.33 0.02
CA ARG A 277 1.58 27.51 1.20
C ARG A 277 2.51 26.35 0.83
N GLU A 278 3.69 26.34 1.43
CA GLU A 278 4.69 25.29 1.20
C GLU A 278 4.32 23.98 1.91
N HIS A 279 4.57 22.85 1.24
CA HIS A 279 4.39 21.49 1.75
C HIS A 279 5.71 20.74 1.76
N ALA A 280 6.70 21.25 2.51
CA ALA A 280 8.07 20.71 2.55
C ALA A 280 8.12 19.20 2.85
N GLY A 281 7.21 18.72 3.70
CA GLY A 281 7.11 17.31 4.09
C GLY A 281 6.91 16.34 2.92
N LEU A 282 6.26 16.76 1.82
CA LEU A 282 6.15 15.92 0.61
C LEU A 282 7.53 15.65 0.02
N MET A 283 8.35 16.69 -0.14
CA MET A 283 9.67 16.53 -0.75
C MET A 283 10.70 15.92 0.21
N GLU A 284 10.54 16.09 1.52
CA GLU A 284 11.29 15.35 2.54
C GLU A 284 10.99 13.84 2.45
N LEU A 285 9.72 13.46 2.38
CA LEU A 285 9.29 12.07 2.25
C LEU A 285 9.78 11.46 0.94
N ALA A 286 9.64 12.18 -0.18
CA ALA A 286 10.14 11.75 -1.48
C ALA A 286 11.64 11.45 -1.43
N ARG A 287 12.45 12.39 -0.90
CA ARG A 287 13.90 12.19 -0.74
C ARG A 287 14.23 11.03 0.20
N ALA A 288 13.51 10.90 1.33
CA ALA A 288 13.74 9.82 2.28
C ALA A 288 13.47 8.43 1.67
N ARG A 289 12.38 8.27 0.92
CA ARG A 289 12.05 7.01 0.23
C ARG A 289 13.01 6.72 -0.91
N CYS A 290 13.36 7.72 -1.72
CA CYS A 290 14.33 7.57 -2.82
C CYS A 290 15.79 7.35 -2.38
N ALA A 291 16.15 7.72 -1.15
CA ALA A 291 17.53 7.62 -0.66
C ALA A 291 18.07 6.19 -0.69
N SER A 292 17.19 5.20 -0.50
CA SER A 292 17.50 3.77 -0.61
C SER A 292 17.85 3.33 -2.03
N ILE A 293 17.38 4.06 -3.06
CA ILE A 293 17.61 3.78 -4.48
C ILE A 293 18.86 4.52 -4.96
N THR A 294 18.96 5.82 -4.62
CA THR A 294 20.07 6.66 -5.05
C THR A 294 20.34 7.79 -4.03
N PRO A 295 21.55 7.84 -3.44
CA PRO A 295 21.93 8.95 -2.56
C PRO A 295 21.90 10.32 -3.25
N LYS A 296 21.96 10.36 -4.59
CA LYS A 296 21.90 11.61 -5.37
C LYS A 296 20.55 12.32 -5.27
N THR A 297 19.51 11.66 -4.77
CA THR A 297 18.17 12.28 -4.56
C THR A 297 18.26 13.55 -3.70
N TYR A 298 19.17 13.58 -2.71
CA TYR A 298 19.36 14.74 -1.83
C TYR A 298 19.98 15.97 -2.51
N LEU A 299 20.47 15.85 -3.75
CA LEU A 299 20.97 16.98 -4.53
C LEU A 299 19.84 17.72 -5.27
N SER A 300 18.65 17.11 -5.38
CA SER A 300 17.49 17.79 -5.94
C SER A 300 16.96 18.81 -4.93
N ARG A 301 16.79 20.03 -5.41
CA ARG A 301 16.17 21.14 -4.70
C ARG A 301 14.66 21.23 -4.94
N GLY A 302 14.04 20.15 -5.43
CA GLY A 302 12.61 20.11 -5.67
C GLY A 302 11.81 20.46 -4.41
N ILE A 303 10.80 21.30 -4.60
CA ILE A 303 9.81 21.74 -3.62
C ILE A 303 8.40 21.30 -4.03
N ALA A 304 7.49 21.33 -3.06
CA ALA A 304 6.06 21.13 -3.27
C ALA A 304 5.28 22.16 -2.43
N GLY A 305 4.11 22.54 -2.90
CA GLY A 305 3.28 23.55 -2.25
C GLY A 305 1.98 23.75 -2.98
N THR A 306 1.10 24.55 -2.39
CA THR A 306 -0.21 24.86 -2.98
C THR A 306 -0.32 26.32 -3.36
N ARG A 307 -0.97 26.55 -4.49
CA ARG A 307 -1.46 27.86 -4.92
C ARG A 307 -2.96 27.69 -5.15
N LYS A 308 -3.79 28.48 -4.47
CA LYS A 308 -5.25 28.29 -4.47
C LYS A 308 -5.59 26.82 -4.14
N GLY A 309 -6.37 26.15 -4.99
CA GLY A 309 -6.73 24.73 -4.85
C GLY A 309 -5.77 23.76 -5.55
N THR A 310 -4.69 24.24 -6.18
CA THR A 310 -3.80 23.39 -6.99
C THR A 310 -2.54 23.00 -6.21
N LEU A 311 -2.24 21.71 -6.17
CA LEU A 311 -0.99 21.17 -5.66
C LEU A 311 0.10 21.24 -6.74
N ILE A 312 1.25 21.84 -6.43
CA ILE A 312 2.41 21.95 -7.31
C ILE A 312 3.54 21.08 -6.75
N ILE A 313 4.13 20.21 -7.57
CA ILE A 313 5.30 19.40 -7.23
C ILE A 313 6.38 19.57 -8.32
N THR A 314 7.60 19.88 -7.90
CA THR A 314 8.75 20.03 -8.81
C THR A 314 9.67 18.81 -8.75
N LEU A 315 9.92 18.19 -9.89
CA LEU A 315 10.59 16.90 -10.03
C LEU A 315 11.92 16.99 -10.81
N PRO A 316 12.84 16.03 -10.63
CA PRO A 316 14.07 15.96 -11.42
C PRO A 316 13.81 15.84 -12.93
N GLY A 317 14.72 16.37 -13.76
CA GLY A 317 14.52 16.39 -15.23
C GLY A 317 14.75 15.08 -15.97
N SER A 318 15.43 14.10 -15.36
CA SER A 318 15.58 12.77 -15.94
C SER A 318 14.34 11.93 -15.68
N GLU A 319 13.87 11.18 -16.67
CA GLU A 319 12.68 10.31 -16.55
C GLU A 319 12.70 9.45 -15.28
N ARG A 320 13.79 8.70 -15.08
CA ARG A 320 13.98 7.89 -13.87
C ARG A 320 13.89 8.70 -12.57
N GLY A 321 14.58 9.84 -12.51
CA GLY A 321 14.55 10.70 -11.33
C GLY A 321 13.16 11.30 -11.07
N ALA A 322 12.44 11.66 -12.13
CA ALA A 322 11.08 12.19 -12.03
C ALA A 322 10.11 11.12 -11.50
N THR A 323 10.13 9.93 -12.08
CA THR A 323 9.22 8.83 -11.72
C THR A 323 9.54 8.24 -10.35
N GLU A 324 10.83 8.10 -9.98
CA GLU A 324 11.23 7.67 -8.63
C GLU A 324 10.77 8.69 -7.57
N THR A 325 10.96 9.99 -7.83
CA THR A 325 10.58 11.05 -6.88
C THR A 325 9.07 11.14 -6.72
N LEU A 326 8.30 11.11 -7.82
CA LEU A 326 6.85 11.09 -7.75
C LEU A 326 6.35 9.82 -7.06
N GLY A 327 6.89 8.65 -7.42
CA GLY A 327 6.54 7.37 -6.79
C GLY A 327 6.82 7.35 -5.28
N GLY A 328 7.77 8.17 -4.80
CA GLY A 328 8.02 8.38 -3.38
C GLY A 328 6.88 9.04 -2.62
N VAL A 329 5.92 9.70 -3.28
CA VAL A 329 4.79 10.39 -2.62
C VAL A 329 3.43 10.12 -3.25
N ILE A 330 3.36 9.35 -4.34
CA ILE A 330 2.14 9.19 -5.14
C ILE A 330 0.97 8.59 -4.35
N ASP A 331 1.27 7.73 -3.36
CA ASP A 331 0.32 7.08 -2.47
C ASP A 331 -0.48 8.04 -1.58
N ILE A 332 0.09 9.22 -1.28
CA ILE A 332 -0.54 10.21 -0.38
C ILE A 332 -1.17 11.39 -1.11
N LEU A 333 -0.93 11.52 -2.43
CA LEU A 333 -1.46 12.64 -3.22
C LEU A 333 -2.99 12.67 -3.32
N PRO A 334 -3.73 11.55 -3.44
CA PRO A 334 -5.20 11.60 -3.53
C PRO A 334 -5.83 12.31 -2.34
N HIS A 335 -5.40 11.99 -1.12
CA HIS A 335 -5.92 12.62 0.09
C HIS A 335 -5.55 14.12 0.18
N ALA A 336 -4.33 14.47 -0.23
CA ALA A 336 -3.92 15.88 -0.28
C ALA A 336 -4.79 16.69 -1.24
N ILE A 337 -5.11 16.13 -2.41
CA ILE A 337 -5.94 16.77 -3.43
C ILE A 337 -7.41 16.87 -2.98
N GLU A 338 -7.96 15.80 -2.40
CA GLU A 338 -9.32 15.81 -1.81
C GLU A 338 -9.47 16.91 -0.74
N THR A 339 -8.45 17.06 0.11
CA THR A 339 -8.41 18.12 1.12
C THR A 339 -8.43 19.51 0.48
N LEU A 340 -7.71 19.70 -0.63
CA LEU A 340 -7.64 20.98 -1.34
C LEU A 340 -8.92 21.31 -2.12
N ARG A 341 -9.65 20.30 -2.59
CA ARG A 341 -10.98 20.47 -3.18
C ARG A 341 -12.02 20.92 -2.16
N GLY A 342 -11.75 20.76 -0.87
CA GLY A 342 -12.69 21.04 0.21
C GLY A 342 -13.69 19.90 0.45
N ASP A 343 -13.40 18.71 -0.07
CA ASP A 343 -14.24 17.51 0.05
C ASP A 343 -14.08 16.83 1.43
N VAL A 344 -13.01 17.17 2.16
CA VAL A 344 -12.82 16.76 3.55
C VAL A 344 -13.57 17.72 4.46
N LYS A 345 -14.68 17.26 5.08
CA LYS A 345 -15.35 18.01 6.15
C LYS A 345 -14.38 18.13 7.33
N ASP A 346 -14.14 19.35 7.79
CA ASP A 346 -13.45 19.62 9.05
C ASP A 346 -14.04 18.71 10.14
N GLY A 347 -13.19 17.84 10.70
CA GLY A 347 -13.56 16.88 11.74
C GLY A 347 -13.90 17.51 13.07
#